data_AF-A0A378MZA0-F1
#
_entry.id   AF-A0A378MZA0-F1
#
_cell.length_a   1.000
_cell.length_b   1.000
_cell.length_c   1.000
_cell.angle_alpha   90.00
_cell.angle_beta   90.00
_cell.angle_gamma   90.00
#
_symmetry.space_group_name_H-M   'P 1'
#
loop_
_entity.id
_entity.type
_entity.pdbx_description
1 polymer ?
#
loop_
_entity_poly.entity_id
_entity_poly.type
_entity_poly.pdbx_seq_one_letter_code
_entity_poly.pdbx_strand_id
1 'polypeptide(L)'
;MTTHGGQGYQGRELAFKLGLKGDEVKQFADIFVKLANLFVEKDLALLEVNPLVITKEGQLLCLDAKMSIDSNALYRHPELKELQDPSQDDEREAEAEKWNLNYVALDGNIGCMVNGAGLAMGTMDIVKLYGGKPANFLDVGVVQPKSV
;
A
#
# COMPACT_ATOMS: atom_id res chain seq x y z
N MET A 1 -6.32 6.99 -27.06
CA MET A 1 -5.40 7.34 -25.95
C MET A 1 -6.25 7.93 -24.85
N THR A 2 -6.52 7.14 -23.81
CA THR A 2 -7.27 7.56 -22.62
C THR A 2 -6.49 8.63 -21.86
N THR A 3 -7.18 9.68 -21.44
CA THR A 3 -6.69 10.89 -20.74
C THR A 3 -6.26 10.67 -19.28
N HIS A 4 -6.05 9.42 -18.85
CA HIS A 4 -5.76 9.07 -17.46
C HIS A 4 -4.34 8.48 -17.36
N GLY A 5 -3.44 9.14 -16.63
CA GLY A 5 -2.05 8.71 -16.44
C GLY A 5 -1.05 9.87 -16.48
N GLY A 6 0.19 9.58 -16.06
CA GLY A 6 1.29 10.56 -16.06
C GLY A 6 1.68 10.98 -17.48
N GLN A 7 1.85 12.29 -17.69
CA GLN A 7 2.19 12.85 -19.01
C GLN A 7 3.68 13.12 -19.13
N GLY A 8 4.24 12.94 -20.33
CA GLY A 8 5.68 13.11 -20.55
C GLY A 8 6.20 14.52 -20.22
N TYR A 9 5.36 15.57 -20.33
CA TYR A 9 5.78 16.92 -19.92
C TYR A 9 5.94 17.05 -18.39
N GLN A 10 5.09 16.38 -17.60
CA GLN A 10 5.18 16.34 -16.14
C GLN A 10 6.46 15.60 -15.71
N GLY A 11 6.75 14.47 -16.37
CA GLY A 11 8.00 13.74 -16.16
C GLY A 11 9.24 14.60 -16.45
N ARG A 12 9.25 15.36 -17.55
CA ARG A 12 10.35 16.29 -17.87
C ARG A 12 10.48 17.41 -16.84
N GLU A 13 9.37 17.99 -16.38
CA GLU A 13 9.38 19.03 -15.35
C GLU A 13 9.99 18.51 -14.04
N LEU A 14 9.61 17.30 -13.62
CA LEU A 14 10.18 16.63 -12.45
C LEU A 14 11.66 16.33 -12.64
N ALA A 15 12.08 15.82 -13.80
CA ALA A 15 13.48 15.56 -14.11
C ALA A 15 14.35 16.82 -13.94
N PHE A 16 13.88 17.97 -14.42
CA PHE A 16 14.59 19.23 -14.25
C PHE A 16 14.68 19.66 -12.77
N LYS A 17 13.62 19.49 -11.99
CA LYS A 17 13.63 19.76 -10.54
C LYS A 17 14.58 18.84 -9.77
N LEU A 18 14.77 17.61 -10.25
CA LEU A 18 15.74 16.64 -9.72
C LEU A 18 17.19 16.92 -10.17
N GLY A 19 17.41 17.90 -11.05
CA GLY A 19 18.74 18.27 -11.53
C GLY A 19 19.29 17.36 -12.63
N LEU A 20 18.45 16.51 -13.24
CA LEU A 20 18.83 15.66 -14.37
C LEU A 20 19.11 16.49 -15.62
N LYS A 21 20.02 16.01 -16.48
CA LYS A 21 20.50 16.77 -17.64
C LYS A 21 20.55 15.92 -18.91
N GLY A 22 20.50 16.59 -20.06
CA GLY A 22 20.69 15.95 -21.36
C GLY A 22 19.71 14.79 -21.59
N ASP A 23 20.25 13.61 -21.90
CA ASP A 23 19.45 12.41 -22.17
C ASP A 23 18.81 11.78 -20.92
N GLU A 24 19.31 12.09 -19.71
CA GLU A 24 18.70 11.62 -18.45
C GLU A 24 17.26 12.14 -18.32
N VAL A 25 16.99 13.36 -18.79
CA VAL A 25 15.66 13.97 -18.75
C VAL A 25 14.66 13.18 -19.61
N LYS A 26 15.10 12.68 -20.77
CA LYS A 26 14.25 11.88 -21.66
C LYS A 26 13.98 10.50 -21.06
N GLN A 27 15.03 9.86 -20.53
CA GLN A 27 14.93 8.56 -19.88
C GLN A 27 14.02 8.63 -18.65
N PHE A 28 14.20 9.63 -17.78
CA PHE A 28 13.35 9.82 -16.60
C PHE A 28 11.90 10.07 -16.98
N ALA A 29 11.65 10.90 -18.00
CA ALA A 29 10.28 11.16 -18.44
C ALA A 29 9.58 9.89 -18.97
N ASP A 30 10.30 9.01 -19.67
CA ASP A 30 9.79 7.71 -20.11
C ASP A 30 9.50 6.77 -18.93
N ILE A 31 10.44 6.65 -17.98
CA ILE A 31 10.25 5.88 -16.74
C ILE A 31 9.04 6.41 -15.97
N PHE A 32 8.92 7.72 -15.77
CA PHE A 32 7.80 8.35 -15.08
C PHE A 32 6.45 7.98 -15.70
N VAL A 33 6.32 8.05 -17.03
CA VAL A 33 5.07 7.69 -17.72
C VAL A 33 4.76 6.21 -17.53
N LYS A 34 5.75 5.33 -17.67
CA LYS A 34 5.58 3.88 -17.47
C LYS A 34 5.15 3.54 -16.05
N LEU A 35 5.78 4.14 -15.05
CA LEU A 35 5.45 3.94 -13.64
C LEU A 35 4.06 4.50 -13.30
N ALA A 36 3.69 5.67 -13.85
CA ALA A 36 2.37 6.26 -13.64
C ALA A 36 1.27 5.41 -14.30
N ASN A 37 1.52 4.84 -15.48
CA ASN A 37 0.58 3.91 -16.11
C ASN A 37 0.46 2.62 -15.30
N LEU A 38 1.59 2.03 -14.87
CA LEU A 38 1.60 0.84 -14.02
C LEU A 38 0.79 1.04 -12.73
N PHE A 39 0.96 2.20 -12.08
CA PHE A 39 0.23 2.56 -10.87
C PHE A 39 -1.29 2.52 -11.07
N VAL A 40 -1.78 3.09 -12.17
CA VAL A 40 -3.22 3.11 -12.49
C VAL A 40 -3.71 1.74 -12.96
N GLU A 41 -2.96 1.08 -13.85
CA GLU A 41 -3.36 -0.19 -14.44
C GLU A 41 -3.45 -1.34 -13.43
N LYS A 42 -2.61 -1.31 -12.39
CA LYS A 42 -2.54 -2.35 -11.35
C LYS A 42 -3.18 -1.94 -10.03
N ASP A 43 -3.91 -0.83 -10.00
CA ASP A 43 -4.57 -0.29 -8.80
C ASP A 43 -3.62 -0.25 -7.60
N LEU A 44 -2.43 0.30 -7.81
CA LEU A 44 -1.45 0.43 -6.74
C LEU A 44 -1.89 1.54 -5.78
N ALA A 45 -1.75 1.28 -4.49
CA ALA A 45 -1.82 2.29 -3.44
C ALA A 45 -0.48 3.01 -3.24
N LEU A 46 0.64 2.32 -3.52
CA LEU A 46 1.99 2.86 -3.47
C LEU A 46 2.83 2.23 -4.58
N LEU A 47 3.68 3.05 -5.20
CA LEU A 47 4.77 2.62 -6.03
C LEU A 47 5.97 3.54 -5.78
N GLU A 48 7.02 2.99 -5.21
CA GLU A 48 8.26 3.68 -4.91
C GLU A 48 9.42 2.96 -5.58
N VAL A 49 10.27 3.70 -6.30
CA VAL A 49 11.55 3.21 -6.80
C VAL A 49 12.65 3.88 -6.00
N ASN A 50 13.41 3.09 -5.26
CA ASN A 50 14.46 3.61 -4.40
C ASN A 50 15.56 2.56 -4.14
N PRO A 51 16.74 2.68 -4.77
CA PRO A 51 17.21 3.83 -5.53
C PRO A 51 16.87 3.76 -7.04
N LEU A 52 16.55 4.91 -7.62
CA LEU A 52 16.62 5.15 -9.06
C LEU A 52 18.02 5.67 -9.39
N VAL A 53 18.88 4.83 -9.97
CA VAL A 53 20.31 5.12 -10.13
C VAL A 53 20.64 5.62 -11.53
N ILE A 54 21.72 6.40 -11.64
CA ILE A 54 22.35 6.76 -12.92
C ILE A 54 23.64 5.94 -13.03
N THR A 55 23.77 5.12 -14.07
CA THR A 55 24.97 4.30 -14.30
C THR A 55 26.13 5.15 -14.81
N LYS A 56 27.34 4.56 -14.88
CA LYS A 56 28.52 5.25 -15.41
C LYS A 56 28.38 5.61 -16.90
N GLU A 57 27.51 4.90 -17.60
CA GLU A 57 27.17 5.10 -19.01
C GLU A 57 26.01 6.11 -19.19
N GLY A 58 25.55 6.75 -18.11
CA GLY A 58 24.48 7.76 -18.15
C GLY A 58 23.08 7.17 -18.36
N GLN A 59 22.86 5.91 -17.97
CA GLN A 59 21.54 5.27 -18.05
C GLN A 59 20.81 5.33 -16.70
N LEU A 60 19.50 5.58 -16.72
CA LEU A 60 18.65 5.50 -15.53
C LEU A 60 18.14 4.07 -15.34
N LEU A 61 18.28 3.54 -14.12
CA LEU A 61 17.87 2.18 -13.77
C LEU A 61 17.11 2.16 -12.42
N CYS A 62 15.93 1.56 -12.42
CA CYS A 62 15.20 1.23 -11.20
C CYS A 62 15.90 0.03 -10.54
N LEU A 63 16.74 0.26 -9.52
CA LEU A 63 17.53 -0.81 -8.91
C LEU A 63 16.71 -1.61 -7.90
N ASP A 64 15.82 -0.94 -7.18
CA ASP A 64 14.90 -1.54 -6.22
C ASP A 64 13.56 -0.79 -6.25
N ALA A 65 12.49 -1.51 -5.91
CA ALA A 65 11.14 -0.96 -5.90
C ALA A 65 10.27 -1.61 -4.82
N LYS A 66 9.44 -0.80 -4.17
CA LYS A 66 8.38 -1.23 -3.27
C LYS A 66 7.03 -0.82 -3.85
N MET A 67 6.10 -1.78 -3.90
CA MET A 67 4.74 -1.56 -4.38
C MET A 67 3.75 -2.11 -3.36
N SER A 68 2.62 -1.43 -3.20
CA SER A 68 1.47 -1.97 -2.47
C SER A 68 0.23 -1.81 -3.33
N ILE A 69 -0.58 -2.86 -3.39
CA ILE A 69 -1.85 -2.87 -4.13
C ILE A 69 -2.98 -2.36 -3.22
N ASP A 70 -3.97 -1.65 -3.77
CA ASP A 70 -5.22 -1.40 -3.06
C ASP A 70 -5.98 -2.72 -2.91
N SER A 71 -6.10 -3.21 -1.67
CA SER A 71 -6.77 -4.48 -1.38
C SER A 71 -8.23 -4.49 -1.83
N ASN A 72 -8.91 -3.33 -1.87
CA ASN A 72 -10.28 -3.23 -2.37
C ASN A 72 -10.39 -3.48 -3.88
N ALA A 73 -9.29 -3.39 -4.63
CA ALA A 73 -9.24 -3.64 -6.07
C ALA A 73 -8.78 -5.06 -6.41
N LEU A 74 -8.31 -5.87 -5.45
CA LEU A 74 -7.76 -7.21 -5.72
C LEU A 74 -8.75 -8.16 -6.41
N TYR A 75 -10.07 -7.97 -6.23
CA TYR A 75 -11.09 -8.79 -6.88
C TYR A 75 -11.03 -8.75 -8.42
N ARG A 76 -10.43 -7.70 -9.01
CA ARG A 76 -10.25 -7.53 -10.46
C ARG A 76 -8.82 -7.78 -10.96
N HIS A 77 -7.91 -8.22 -10.09
CA HIS A 77 -6.51 -8.54 -10.40
C HIS A 77 -6.13 -9.95 -9.91
N PRO A 78 -6.71 -11.03 -10.48
CA PRO A 78 -6.44 -12.40 -10.04
C PRO A 78 -4.95 -12.75 -10.12
N GLU A 79 -4.23 -12.22 -11.11
CA GLU A 79 -2.79 -12.45 -11.29
C GLU A 79 -1.94 -11.84 -10.17
N LEU A 80 -2.40 -10.75 -9.55
CA LEU A 80 -1.69 -10.13 -8.41
C LEU A 80 -2.00 -10.89 -7.12
N LYS A 81 -3.22 -11.40 -6.98
CA LYS A 81 -3.61 -12.23 -5.84
C LYS A 81 -2.80 -13.53 -5.77
N GLU A 82 -2.46 -14.11 -6.91
CA GLU A 82 -1.59 -15.30 -7.00
C GLU A 82 -0.14 -15.04 -6.54
N LEU A 83 0.31 -13.79 -6.52
CA LEU A 83 1.65 -13.40 -6.06
C LEU A 83 1.72 -13.18 -4.53
N GLN A 84 0.61 -13.24 -3.81
CA GLN A 84 0.61 -13.08 -2.36
C GLN A 84 1.40 -14.23 -1.71
N ASP A 85 2.34 -13.88 -0.85
CA ASP A 85 3.11 -14.82 -0.03
C ASP A 85 2.59 -14.77 1.43
N PRO A 86 1.75 -15.73 1.86
CA PRO A 86 1.16 -15.72 3.19
C PRO A 86 2.18 -15.83 4.33
N SER A 87 3.43 -16.23 4.04
CA SER A 87 4.47 -16.32 5.06
C SER A 87 4.95 -14.95 5.55
N GLN A 88 4.60 -13.87 4.83
CA GLN A 88 4.94 -12.50 5.19
C GLN A 88 3.88 -11.82 6.05
N ASP A 89 2.70 -12.42 6.21
CA ASP A 89 1.56 -11.86 6.95
C ASP A 89 1.60 -12.33 8.42
N ASP A 90 1.07 -11.52 9.35
CA ASP A 90 0.85 -11.98 10.73
C ASP A 90 -0.25 -13.04 10.74
N GLU A 91 0.03 -14.22 11.30
CA GLU A 91 -0.91 -15.35 11.31
C GLU A 91 -2.29 -14.98 11.88
N ARG A 92 -2.34 -14.04 12.83
CA ARG A 92 -3.61 -13.59 13.45
C ARG A 92 -4.40 -12.67 12.52
N GLU A 93 -3.71 -11.80 11.76
CA GLU A 93 -4.32 -10.95 10.75
C GLU A 93 -4.86 -11.80 9.60
N ALA A 94 -4.05 -12.76 9.11
CA ALA A 94 -4.45 -13.70 8.07
C ALA A 94 -5.63 -14.59 8.49
N GLU A 95 -5.69 -15.04 9.75
CA GLU A 95 -6.86 -15.76 10.25
C GLU A 95 -8.10 -14.86 10.33
N ALA A 96 -7.97 -13.63 10.82
CA ALA A 96 -9.07 -12.68 10.91
C ALA A 96 -9.67 -12.36 9.52
N GLU A 97 -8.82 -12.23 8.50
CA GLU A 97 -9.25 -11.97 7.12
C GLU A 97 -10.17 -13.07 6.57
N LYS A 98 -9.95 -14.35 6.92
CA LYS A 98 -10.85 -15.47 6.54
C LYS A 98 -12.28 -15.29 7.03
N TRP A 99 -12.45 -14.53 8.11
CA TRP A 99 -13.75 -14.20 8.71
C TRP A 99 -14.25 -12.80 8.32
N ASN A 100 -13.57 -12.13 7.38
CA ASN A 100 -13.82 -10.73 7.00
C ASN A 100 -13.76 -9.77 8.20
N LEU A 101 -12.83 -10.03 9.13
CA LEU A 101 -12.59 -9.18 10.30
C LEU A 101 -11.39 -8.26 10.03
N ASN A 102 -11.50 -6.99 10.42
CA ASN A 102 -10.36 -6.07 10.37
C ASN A 102 -9.60 -6.17 11.69
N TYR A 103 -8.48 -6.90 11.69
CA TYR A 103 -7.63 -7.10 12.85
C TYR A 103 -6.25 -6.48 12.61
N VAL A 104 -5.68 -5.86 13.63
CA VAL A 104 -4.26 -5.43 13.64
C VAL A 104 -3.66 -5.78 14.99
N ALA A 105 -2.53 -6.48 14.97
CA ALA A 105 -1.82 -6.85 16.19
C ALA A 105 -1.08 -5.66 16.82
N LEU A 106 -1.11 -5.57 18.15
CA LEU A 106 -0.34 -4.59 18.92
C LEU A 106 0.44 -5.29 20.04
N ASP A 107 1.47 -4.61 20.56
CA ASP A 107 2.24 -5.09 21.71
C ASP A 107 1.58 -4.66 23.03
N GLY A 108 0.58 -5.43 23.46
CA GLY A 108 -0.20 -5.15 24.67
C GLY A 108 -0.83 -6.39 25.28
N ASN A 109 -1.68 -6.19 26.29
CA ASN A 109 -2.27 -7.26 27.09
C ASN A 109 -3.79 -7.11 27.33
N ILE A 110 -4.44 -6.08 26.77
CA ILE A 110 -5.88 -5.87 26.84
C ILE A 110 -6.47 -6.00 25.44
N GLY A 111 -7.25 -7.06 25.20
CA GLY A 111 -7.93 -7.27 23.92
C GLY A 111 -9.10 -6.31 23.73
N CYS A 112 -9.20 -5.70 22.54
CA CYS A 112 -10.31 -4.80 22.18
C CYS A 112 -11.10 -5.40 21.02
N MET A 113 -12.43 -5.48 21.14
CA MET A 113 -13.33 -5.94 20.08
C MET A 113 -14.51 -4.99 20.00
N VAL A 114 -14.70 -4.37 18.85
CA VAL A 114 -15.62 -3.23 18.69
C VAL A 114 -16.28 -3.28 17.32
N ASN A 115 -17.51 -2.77 17.19
CA ASN A 115 -18.24 -2.63 15.94
C ASN A 115 -18.04 -1.22 15.35
N GLY A 116 -17.10 -1.09 14.43
CA GLY A 116 -16.77 0.14 13.70
C GLY A 116 -15.36 0.64 14.03
N ALA A 117 -14.56 0.83 12.98
CA ALA A 117 -13.15 1.23 13.08
C ALA A 117 -12.92 2.49 13.94
N GLY A 118 -13.78 3.51 13.81
CA GLY A 118 -13.66 4.74 14.62
C GLY A 118 -13.82 4.48 16.13
N LEU A 119 -14.77 3.62 16.50
CA LEU A 119 -14.98 3.26 17.91
C LEU A 119 -13.88 2.33 18.41
N ALA A 120 -13.36 1.43 17.55
CA ALA A 120 -12.23 0.57 17.87
C ALA A 120 -10.97 1.40 18.20
N MET A 121 -10.64 2.40 17.37
CA MET A 121 -9.54 3.34 17.65
C MET A 121 -9.76 4.11 18.96
N GLY A 122 -10.94 4.71 19.14
CA GLY A 122 -11.24 5.46 20.37
C GLY A 122 -11.21 4.59 21.63
N THR A 123 -11.58 3.31 21.52
CA THR A 123 -11.48 2.35 22.64
C THR A 123 -10.03 2.09 23.03
N MET A 124 -9.15 1.84 22.06
CA MET A 124 -7.72 1.67 22.32
C MET A 124 -7.09 2.93 22.92
N ASP A 125 -7.47 4.11 22.42
CA ASP A 125 -7.00 5.39 22.95
C ASP A 125 -7.41 5.59 24.41
N ILE A 126 -8.66 5.28 24.76
CA ILE A 126 -9.14 5.34 26.16
C ILE A 126 -8.39 4.33 27.02
N VAL A 127 -8.22 3.08 26.57
CA VAL A 127 -7.45 2.07 27.33
C VAL A 127 -6.04 2.58 27.63
N LYS A 128 -5.36 3.14 26.63
CA LYS A 128 -4.01 3.70 26.78
C LYS A 128 -3.99 4.93 27.68
N LEU A 129 -4.98 5.82 27.56
CA LEU A 129 -5.12 7.01 28.40
C LEU A 129 -5.22 6.67 29.89
N TYR A 130 -5.87 5.56 30.23
CA TYR A 130 -5.98 5.06 31.61
C TYR A 130 -4.87 4.07 32.01
N GLY A 131 -3.76 4.03 31.25
CA GLY A 131 -2.55 3.27 31.60
C GLY A 131 -2.56 1.79 31.19
N GLY A 132 -3.61 1.34 30.49
CA GLY A 132 -3.66 0.02 29.88
C GLY A 132 -2.82 -0.10 28.61
N LYS A 133 -2.58 -1.32 28.14
CA LYS A 133 -1.87 -1.59 26.88
C LYS A 133 -2.79 -2.39 25.94
N PRO A 134 -3.42 -1.75 24.94
CA PRO A 134 -4.26 -2.47 23.98
C PRO A 134 -3.40 -3.48 23.22
N ALA A 135 -3.87 -4.72 23.15
CA ALA A 135 -3.17 -5.83 22.50
C ALA A 135 -3.53 -5.98 21.02
N ASN A 136 -4.62 -5.35 20.57
CA ASN A 136 -5.07 -5.40 19.20
C ASN A 136 -6.07 -4.28 18.89
N PHE A 137 -6.17 -3.97 17.60
CA PHE A 137 -7.36 -3.40 16.98
C PHE A 137 -8.21 -4.57 16.44
N LEU A 138 -9.52 -4.55 16.65
CA LEU A 138 -10.45 -5.47 15.99
C LEU A 138 -11.78 -4.76 15.75
N ASP A 139 -12.09 -4.54 14.48
CA ASP A 139 -13.39 -4.09 14.00
C ASP A 139 -14.17 -5.27 13.42
N VAL A 140 -15.28 -5.63 14.06
CA VAL A 140 -16.19 -6.71 13.63
C VAL A 140 -17.26 -6.25 12.64
N GLY A 141 -17.26 -4.97 12.26
CA GLY A 141 -18.24 -4.36 11.37
C GLY A 141 -19.65 -4.29 11.98
N VAL A 142 -20.65 -4.04 11.13
CA VAL A 142 -22.06 -4.14 11.51
C VAL A 142 -22.45 -5.61 11.48
N VAL A 143 -22.97 -6.11 12.60
CA VAL A 143 -23.31 -7.52 12.84
C VAL A 143 -24.01 -8.15 11.62
N GLN A 144 -23.35 -9.08 10.93
CA GLN A 144 -24.06 -10.13 10.19
C GLN A 144 -24.47 -11.21 11.22
N PRO A 145 -25.75 -11.62 11.27
CA PRO A 145 -26.16 -12.67 12.17
C PRO A 145 -25.35 -13.94 11.88
N LYS A 146 -24.97 -14.68 12.93
CA LYS A 146 -24.38 -16.01 12.77
C LYS A 146 -25.33 -16.86 11.93
N SER A 147 -24.88 -17.29 10.76
CA SER A 147 -25.45 -18.47 10.10
C SER A 147 -25.18 -19.66 11.01
N VAL A 148 -26.15 -20.02 11.85
CA VAL A 148 -26.18 -21.28 12.59
C VAL A 148 -26.57 -22.40 11.63
#